data_AF-A0A139DPN2-F1
#
_entry.id   AF-A0A139DPN2-F1
#
_cell.length_a   1.000
_cell.length_b   1.000
_cell.length_c   1.000
_cell.angle_alpha   90.00
_cell.angle_beta   90.00
_cell.angle_gamma   90.00
#
_symmetry.space_group_name_H-M   'P 1'
#
loop_
_entity.id
_entity.type
_entity.pdbx_description
1 polymer ?
#
loop_
_entity_poly.entity_id
_entity_poly.type
_entity_poly.pdbx_seq_one_letter_code
_entity_poly.pdbx_strand_id
1 'polypeptide(L)'
;MSNAPQTRASNTRFHLFYAEQWGERQLIRLTTDAQDALRYAQEYMCNVTSDSNAALLALSAQPWHKVMDDASWQALAPQVGRYQQMVGSFAVDDQKEPYYPTTPIDLPPKVAEKRDQLLRAIGNDEDLTTRCELTEILMAAKARRPVNQEVFRVDSLEGPTWADQIESQSIQRVEYDLDAVITRLADPASQDVSAIERLKLIAEREELECQFYDLAEDEPGAMLAFG
;
A
#
# COMPACT_ATOMS: atom_id res chain seq x y z
N MET A 1 -13.59 -6.69 42.26
CA MET A 1 -12.94 -5.79 41.30
C MET A 1 -11.73 -6.53 40.74
N SER A 2 -11.84 -7.05 39.51
CA SER A 2 -10.79 -7.84 38.87
C SER A 2 -9.86 -6.89 38.12
N ASN A 3 -8.60 -6.79 38.54
CA ASN A 3 -7.59 -6.04 37.80
C ASN A 3 -7.22 -6.85 36.56
N ALA A 4 -7.68 -6.41 35.40
CA ALA A 4 -7.23 -6.97 34.13
C ALA A 4 -5.69 -6.81 34.05
N PRO A 5 -4.94 -7.85 33.66
CA PRO A 5 -3.50 -7.76 33.53
C PRO A 5 -3.17 -6.71 32.47
N GLN A 6 -2.46 -5.65 32.89
CA GLN A 6 -1.84 -4.72 31.96
C GLN A 6 -0.77 -5.49 31.18
N THR A 7 -1.12 -5.89 29.96
CA THR A 7 -0.16 -6.40 28.98
C THR A 7 0.88 -5.32 28.78
N ARG A 8 2.11 -5.55 29.27
CA ARG A 8 3.26 -4.69 28.97
C ARG A 8 3.38 -4.66 27.46
N ALA A 9 3.05 -3.51 26.86
CA ALA A 9 3.33 -3.28 25.44
C ALA A 9 4.82 -3.58 25.23
N SER A 10 5.13 -4.53 24.35
CA SER A 10 6.50 -4.78 23.96
C SER A 10 7.04 -3.48 23.38
N ASN A 11 8.05 -2.89 24.02
CA ASN A 11 8.77 -1.74 23.50
C ASN A 11 9.65 -2.19 22.33
N THR A 12 9.02 -2.56 21.22
CA THR A 12 9.71 -2.87 19.97
C THR A 12 10.42 -1.61 19.51
N ARG A 13 11.73 -1.72 19.27
CA ARG A 13 12.54 -0.64 18.73
C ARG A 13 12.75 -0.87 17.23
N PHE A 14 12.65 0.21 16.47
CA PHE A 14 12.91 0.22 15.04
C PHE A 14 14.23 0.94 14.78
N HIS A 15 15.05 0.38 13.91
CA HIS A 15 16.28 0.98 13.41
C HIS A 15 16.03 1.53 12.01
N LEU A 16 16.24 2.84 11.85
CA LEU A 16 16.01 3.57 10.61
C LEU A 16 17.35 4.00 10.03
N PHE A 17 17.54 3.71 8.75
CA PHE A 17 18.74 4.07 8.02
C PHE A 17 18.40 4.98 6.85
N TYR A 18 19.15 6.06 6.74
CA TYR A 18 18.96 7.08 5.71
C TYR A 18 20.19 7.16 4.80
N ALA A 19 19.96 7.29 3.51
CA ALA A 19 20.95 7.75 2.55
C ALA A 19 20.71 9.23 2.26
N GLU A 20 21.79 9.98 2.09
CA GLU A 20 21.71 11.36 1.61
C GLU A 20 21.97 11.37 0.10
N GLN A 21 20.96 11.77 -0.67
CA GLN A 21 21.07 11.93 -2.12
C GLN A 21 20.61 13.34 -2.49
N TRP A 22 21.50 14.10 -3.13
CA TRP A 22 21.23 15.47 -3.59
C TRP A 22 20.72 16.44 -2.50
N GLY A 23 21.14 16.24 -1.24
CA GLY A 23 20.73 17.07 -0.10
C GLY A 23 19.41 16.64 0.55
N GLU A 24 18.78 15.57 0.07
CA GLU A 24 17.59 14.98 0.67
C GLU A 24 17.94 13.69 1.41
N ARG A 25 17.35 13.48 2.59
CA ARG A 25 17.48 12.24 3.34
C ARG A 25 16.37 11.27 2.94
N GLN A 26 16.75 10.17 2.30
CA GLN A 26 15.84 9.10 1.93
C GLN A 26 16.00 7.92 2.90
N LEU A 27 14.88 7.44 3.47
CA LEU A 27 14.88 6.20 4.24
C LEU A 27 15.14 5.03 3.29
N ILE A 28 16.23 4.30 3.51
CA ILE A 28 16.64 3.16 2.68
C ILE A 28 16.32 1.82 3.34
N ARG A 29 16.28 1.79 4.68
CA ARG A 29 16.05 0.57 5.44
C ARG A 29 15.39 0.89 6.77
N LEU A 30 14.40 0.08 7.12
CA LEU A 30 13.80 0.01 8.44
C LEU A 30 13.79 -1.46 8.88
N THR A 31 14.37 -1.74 10.04
CA THR A 31 14.39 -3.10 10.59
C THR A 31 14.26 -3.12 12.12
N THR A 32 13.69 -4.19 12.65
CA THR A 32 13.70 -4.52 14.10
C THR A 32 14.80 -5.51 14.45
N ASP A 33 15.49 -6.09 13.46
CA ASP A 33 16.58 -7.04 13.67
C ASP A 33 17.87 -6.30 14.04
N ALA A 34 18.37 -6.54 15.25
CA ALA A 34 19.61 -5.94 15.74
C ALA A 34 20.84 -6.35 14.93
N GLN A 35 20.87 -7.56 14.37
CA GLN A 35 21.99 -8.02 13.53
C GLN A 35 21.97 -7.33 12.18
N ASP A 36 20.81 -7.22 11.55
CA ASP A 36 20.66 -6.47 10.31
C ASP A 36 20.97 -4.98 10.52
N ALA A 37 20.51 -4.41 11.63
CA ALA A 37 20.82 -3.04 12.01
C ALA A 37 22.33 -2.81 12.19
N LEU A 38 23.05 -3.75 12.81
CA LEU A 38 24.50 -3.65 12.96
C LEU A 38 25.21 -3.69 11.60
N ARG A 39 24.75 -4.55 10.69
CA ARG A 39 25.28 -4.65 9.32
C ARG A 39 25.10 -3.33 8.56
N TYR A 40 23.89 -2.78 8.56
CA TYR A 40 23.61 -1.50 7.89
C TYR A 40 24.36 -0.32 8.54
N ALA A 41 24.56 -0.32 9.86
CA ALA A 41 25.32 0.73 10.54
C ALA A 41 26.80 0.77 10.15
N GLN A 42 27.37 -0.34 9.67
CA GLN A 42 28.74 -0.37 9.16
C GLN A 42 28.86 0.24 7.76
N GLU A 43 27.79 0.17 6.96
CA GLU A 43 27.74 0.66 5.58
C GLU A 43 27.22 2.09 5.49
N TYR A 44 26.27 2.46 6.37
CA TYR A 44 25.57 3.73 6.36
C TYR A 44 25.74 4.45 7.72
N MET A 45 26.21 5.71 7.67
CA MET A 45 26.61 6.46 8.87
C MET A 45 25.44 6.99 9.71
N CYS A 46 24.19 6.91 9.24
CA CYS A 46 23.02 7.48 9.93
C CYS A 46 22.05 6.36 10.36
N ASN A 47 22.12 5.99 11.64
CA ASN A 47 21.15 5.12 12.31
C ASN A 47 20.38 5.93 13.35
N VAL A 48 19.05 5.93 13.24
CA VAL A 48 18.16 6.43 14.29
C VAL A 48 17.39 5.25 14.85
N THR A 49 17.46 5.06 16.17
CA THR A 49 16.60 4.10 16.86
C THR A 49 15.37 4.82 17.39
N SER A 50 14.19 4.31 17.04
CA SER A 50 12.92 4.99 17.26
C SER A 50 11.82 4.05 17.78
N ASP A 51 10.76 4.63 18.30
CA ASP A 51 9.50 3.94 18.54
C ASP A 51 8.68 3.77 17.24
N SER A 52 7.53 3.10 17.34
CA SER A 52 6.64 2.85 16.20
C SER A 52 6.06 4.11 15.57
N ASN A 53 5.80 5.17 16.35
CA ASN A 53 5.20 6.40 15.82
C ASN A 53 6.20 7.18 14.97
N ALA A 54 7.44 7.30 15.45
CA ALA A 54 8.52 7.89 14.67
C ALA A 54 8.88 7.03 13.46
N ALA A 55 8.79 5.70 13.57
CA ALA A 55 8.92 4.79 12.43
C ALA A 55 7.86 5.03 11.35
N LEU A 56 6.58 5.15 11.73
CA LEU A 56 5.48 5.42 10.80
C LEU A 56 5.60 6.80 10.14
N LEU A 57 6.00 7.83 10.89
CA LEU A 57 6.24 9.16 10.34
C LEU A 57 7.33 9.14 9.27
N ALA A 58 8.43 8.43 9.51
CA ALA A 58 9.53 8.29 8.56
C ALA A 58 9.14 7.52 7.28
N LEU A 59 8.10 6.69 7.37
CA LEU A 59 7.57 5.90 6.27
C LEU A 59 6.53 6.64 5.42
N SER A 60 6.07 7.82 5.82
CA SER A 60 4.95 8.54 5.21
C SER A 60 5.02 8.62 3.67
N ALA A 61 6.17 8.97 3.08
CA ALA A 61 6.35 9.06 1.63
C ALA A 61 6.95 7.79 0.97
N GLN A 62 7.35 6.79 1.75
CA GLN A 62 8.15 5.66 1.26
C GLN A 62 7.26 4.46 0.88
N PRO A 63 7.67 3.63 -0.10
CA PRO A 63 7.06 2.32 -0.31
C PRO A 63 7.49 1.37 0.81
N TRP A 64 6.61 1.15 1.80
CA TRP A 64 6.94 0.44 3.04
C TRP A 64 7.54 -0.94 2.78
N HIS A 65 6.95 -1.68 1.85
CA HIS A 65 7.37 -3.03 1.47
C HIS A 65 8.77 -3.10 0.83
N LYS A 66 9.33 -1.98 0.33
CA LYS A 66 10.68 -1.94 -0.26
C LYS A 66 11.75 -1.62 0.79
N VAL A 67 11.42 -0.79 1.78
CA VAL A 67 12.38 -0.36 2.80
C VAL A 67 12.38 -1.24 4.05
N MET A 68 11.38 -2.12 4.19
CA MET A 68 11.19 -2.95 5.38
C MET A 68 11.18 -4.45 5.06
N ASP A 69 11.59 -5.28 6.03
CA ASP A 69 11.43 -6.73 6.00
C ASP A 69 10.14 -7.19 6.69
N ASP A 70 9.76 -8.45 6.47
CA ASP A 70 8.47 -8.98 6.96
C ASP A 70 8.38 -9.04 8.48
N ALA A 71 9.47 -9.38 9.17
CA ALA A 71 9.48 -9.41 10.64
C ALA A 71 9.24 -8.01 11.24
N SER A 72 9.85 -6.99 10.64
CA SER A 72 9.68 -5.60 11.05
C SER A 72 8.27 -5.10 10.73
N TRP A 73 7.72 -5.51 9.59
CA TRP A 73 6.34 -5.20 9.23
C TRP A 73 5.34 -5.83 10.20
N GLN A 74 5.47 -7.12 10.51
CA GLN A 74 4.59 -7.79 11.47
C GLN A 74 4.64 -7.14 12.86
N ALA A 75 5.78 -6.55 13.24
CA ALA A 75 5.88 -5.79 14.48
C ALA A 75 5.26 -4.38 14.39
N LEU A 76 5.25 -3.76 13.21
CA LEU A 76 4.78 -2.41 12.98
C LEU A 76 3.28 -2.32 12.66
N ALA A 77 2.74 -3.25 11.84
CA ALA A 77 1.37 -3.22 11.34
C ALA A 77 0.32 -3.04 12.45
N PRO A 78 0.39 -3.75 13.61
CA PRO A 78 -0.57 -3.55 14.69
C PRO A 78 -0.54 -2.14 15.33
N GLN A 79 0.52 -1.35 15.11
CA GLN A 79 0.65 0.01 15.63
C GLN A 79 0.04 1.06 14.70
N VAL A 80 -0.22 0.73 13.43
CA VAL A 80 -0.74 1.68 12.44
C VAL A 80 -2.11 2.23 12.86
N GLY A 81 -3.02 1.37 13.30
CA GLY A 81 -4.35 1.82 13.75
C GLY A 81 -4.30 2.77 14.95
N ARG A 82 -3.35 2.58 15.88
CA ARG A 82 -3.14 3.49 17.02
C ARG A 82 -2.60 4.85 16.55
N TYR A 83 -1.67 4.83 15.60
CA TYR A 83 -1.11 6.04 15.03
C TYR A 83 -2.17 6.84 14.27
N GLN A 84 -3.05 6.17 13.51
CA GLN A 84 -4.16 6.83 12.81
C GLN A 84 -5.11 7.52 13.77
N GLN A 85 -5.51 6.87 14.87
CA GLN A 85 -6.35 7.49 15.90
C GLN A 85 -5.68 8.72 16.52
N MET A 86 -4.37 8.67 16.71
CA MET A 86 -3.59 9.81 17.20
C MET A 86 -3.58 10.96 16.18
N VAL A 87 -3.28 10.70 14.90
CA VAL A 87 -3.20 11.73 13.85
C VAL A 87 -4.58 12.33 13.55
N GLY A 88 -5.61 11.50 13.42
CA GLY A 88 -6.98 11.94 13.15
C GLY A 88 -7.57 12.85 14.23
N SER A 89 -7.07 12.76 15.48
CA SER A 89 -7.48 13.68 16.56
C SER A 89 -7.05 15.14 16.35
N PHE A 90 -6.13 15.40 15.41
CA PHE A 90 -5.64 16.73 15.08
C PHE A 90 -6.22 17.29 13.77
N ALA A 91 -6.98 16.50 13.00
CA ALA A 91 -7.60 16.95 11.76
C ALA A 91 -8.82 17.82 12.07
N VAL A 92 -8.69 19.13 11.84
CA VAL A 92 -9.76 20.12 11.94
C VAL A 92 -10.15 20.49 10.51
N ASP A 93 -11.39 20.18 10.14
CA ASP A 93 -12.04 20.48 8.86
C ASP A 93 -11.68 19.63 7.62
N ASP A 94 -12.76 19.21 6.94
CA ASP A 94 -12.89 18.39 5.72
C ASP A 94 -12.54 16.89 5.84
N GLN A 95 -13.52 16.10 6.30
CA GLN A 95 -13.54 14.64 6.14
C GLN A 95 -13.51 14.29 4.65
N LYS A 96 -12.32 14.11 4.10
CA LYS A 96 -12.14 13.53 2.77
C LYS A 96 -12.31 12.03 2.89
N GLU A 97 -13.21 11.46 2.10
CA GLU A 97 -13.37 10.01 2.03
C GLU A 97 -12.05 9.37 1.53
N PRO A 98 -11.70 8.17 2.03
CA PRO A 98 -10.55 7.44 1.53
C PRO A 98 -10.76 7.10 0.04
N TYR A 99 -9.69 7.17 -0.75
CA TYR A 99 -9.76 6.86 -2.19
C TYR A 99 -10.22 5.42 -2.45
N TYR A 100 -9.81 4.50 -1.58
CA TYR A 100 -10.28 3.12 -1.61
C TYR A 100 -10.98 2.81 -0.28
N PRO A 101 -12.32 2.74 -0.28
CA PRO A 101 -13.09 2.45 0.93
C PRO A 101 -12.91 1.00 1.41
N THR A 102 -12.51 0.09 0.53
CA THR A 102 -12.19 -1.30 0.85
C THR A 102 -10.96 -1.78 0.07
N THR A 103 -10.24 -2.75 0.63
CA THR A 103 -9.12 -3.46 -0.02
C THR A 103 -9.43 -4.95 -0.05
N PRO A 104 -9.74 -5.54 -1.21
CA PRO A 104 -9.96 -6.98 -1.31
C PRO A 104 -8.75 -7.76 -0.80
N ILE A 105 -8.98 -8.77 0.03
CA ILE A 105 -7.87 -9.49 0.69
C ILE A 105 -7.07 -10.36 -0.28
N ASP A 106 -7.72 -10.80 -1.37
CA ASP A 106 -7.17 -11.57 -2.48
C ASP A 106 -6.69 -10.67 -3.63
N LEU A 107 -6.61 -9.35 -3.43
CA LEU A 107 -6.12 -8.41 -4.42
C LEU A 107 -4.72 -8.81 -4.91
N PRO A 108 -4.48 -8.92 -6.23
CA PRO A 108 -3.19 -9.31 -6.76
C PRO A 108 -2.08 -8.35 -6.29
N PRO A 109 -0.88 -8.84 -5.92
CA PRO A 109 0.21 -7.98 -5.42
C PRO A 109 0.60 -6.86 -6.39
N LYS A 110 0.51 -7.09 -7.71
CA LYS A 110 0.76 -6.04 -8.71
C LYS A 110 -0.23 -4.89 -8.58
N VAL A 111 -1.53 -5.19 -8.48
CA VAL A 111 -2.58 -4.18 -8.30
C VAL A 111 -2.41 -3.47 -6.96
N ALA A 112 -2.09 -4.22 -5.90
CA ALA A 112 -1.83 -3.64 -4.59
C ALA A 112 -0.65 -2.63 -4.60
N GLU A 113 0.43 -2.93 -5.33
CA GLU A 113 1.58 -2.02 -5.48
C GLU A 113 1.18 -0.72 -6.18
N LYS A 114 0.30 -0.79 -7.17
CA LYS A 114 -0.18 0.40 -7.91
C LYS A 114 -1.10 1.26 -7.08
N ARG A 115 -2.05 0.66 -6.35
CA ARG A 115 -2.88 1.38 -5.39
C ARG A 115 -2.01 2.07 -4.33
N ASP A 116 -0.97 1.42 -3.80
CA ASP A 116 -0.03 2.06 -2.86
C ASP A 116 0.74 3.23 -3.51
N GLN A 117 1.21 3.07 -4.75
CA GLN A 117 1.87 4.15 -5.49
C GLN A 117 0.95 5.38 -5.65
N LEU A 118 -0.32 5.16 -5.97
CA LEU A 118 -1.31 6.23 -6.08
C LEU A 118 -1.51 6.93 -4.73
N LEU A 119 -1.78 6.16 -3.67
CA LEU A 119 -2.00 6.73 -2.33
C LEU A 119 -0.78 7.47 -1.79
N ARG A 120 0.44 7.07 -2.13
CA ARG A 120 1.65 7.83 -1.77
C ARG A 120 1.78 9.14 -2.53
N ALA A 121 1.27 9.20 -3.75
CA ALA A 121 1.36 10.41 -4.57
C ALA A 121 0.25 11.43 -4.24
N ILE A 122 -0.96 10.96 -3.94
CA ILE A 122 -2.15 11.82 -3.84
C ILE A 122 -3.08 11.51 -2.66
N GLY A 123 -2.78 10.45 -1.90
CA GLY A 123 -3.58 10.05 -0.74
C GLY A 123 -3.46 11.04 0.40
N ASN A 124 -4.39 10.92 1.34
CA ASN A 124 -4.46 11.72 2.55
C ASN A 124 -4.29 10.83 3.81
N ASP A 125 -4.44 11.41 4.99
CA ASP A 125 -4.25 10.68 6.25
C ASP A 125 -5.33 9.60 6.48
N GLU A 126 -6.53 9.74 5.91
CA GLU A 126 -7.60 8.71 5.96
C GLU A 126 -7.25 7.47 5.14
N ASP A 127 -6.39 7.61 4.13
CA ASP A 127 -5.89 6.49 3.33
C ASP A 127 -4.84 5.64 4.06
N LEU A 128 -4.43 6.02 5.28
CA LEU A 128 -3.42 5.29 6.03
C LEU A 128 -3.84 3.84 6.34
N THR A 129 -5.13 3.60 6.62
CA THR A 129 -5.67 2.24 6.79
C THR A 129 -5.50 1.43 5.51
N THR A 130 -5.93 1.98 4.38
CA THR A 130 -5.81 1.33 3.08
C THR A 130 -4.35 1.04 2.74
N ARG A 131 -3.44 1.98 2.98
CA ARG A 131 -1.99 1.76 2.78
C ARG A 131 -1.44 0.64 3.66
N CYS A 132 -1.95 0.48 4.88
CA CYS A 132 -1.61 -0.63 5.76
C CYS A 132 -2.01 -1.98 5.14
N GLU A 133 -3.25 -2.10 4.69
CA GLU A 133 -3.80 -3.31 4.05
C GLU A 133 -3.03 -3.68 2.77
N LEU A 134 -2.79 -2.68 1.90
CA LEU A 134 -2.00 -2.86 0.68
C LEU A 134 -0.57 -3.31 0.98
N THR A 135 0.06 -2.71 2.00
CA THR A 135 1.40 -3.13 2.43
C THR A 135 1.40 -4.57 2.94
N GLU A 136 0.37 -4.99 3.67
CA GLU A 136 0.25 -6.37 4.14
C GLU A 136 0.18 -7.37 2.97
N ILE A 137 -0.58 -7.08 1.93
CA ILE A 137 -0.63 -7.91 0.70
C ILE A 137 0.77 -8.04 0.09
N LEU A 138 1.46 -6.92 -0.08
CA LEU A 138 2.79 -6.87 -0.69
C LEU A 138 3.84 -7.62 0.15
N MET A 139 3.78 -7.48 1.48
CA MET A 139 4.68 -8.14 2.40
C MET A 139 4.42 -9.64 2.48
N ALA A 140 3.15 -10.06 2.53
CA ALA A 140 2.76 -11.46 2.49
C ALA A 140 3.26 -12.16 1.22
N ALA A 141 3.05 -11.53 0.06
CA ALA A 141 3.55 -12.02 -1.22
C ALA A 141 5.08 -12.11 -1.26
N LYS A 142 5.79 -11.05 -0.83
CA LYS A 142 7.25 -11.00 -0.75
C LYS A 142 7.82 -12.10 0.14
N ALA A 143 7.16 -12.38 1.27
CA ALA A 143 7.57 -13.40 2.24
C ALA A 143 7.00 -14.80 1.95
N ARG A 144 6.18 -14.96 0.90
CA ARG A 144 5.48 -16.21 0.54
C ARG A 144 4.68 -16.81 1.70
N ARG A 145 3.98 -15.95 2.43
CA ARG A 145 3.07 -16.32 3.53
C ARG A 145 1.64 -15.89 3.19
N PRO A 146 0.61 -16.45 3.85
CA PRO A 146 -0.74 -15.90 3.74
C PRO A 146 -0.82 -14.48 4.28
N VAL A 147 -1.78 -13.73 3.75
CA VAL A 147 -2.17 -12.41 4.24
C VAL A 147 -2.69 -12.52 5.67
N ASN A 148 -2.21 -11.64 6.55
CA ASN A 148 -2.68 -11.52 7.92
C ASN A 148 -3.98 -10.71 7.95
N GLN A 149 -5.10 -11.42 8.12
CA GLN A 149 -6.44 -10.83 8.14
C GLN A 149 -6.64 -9.83 9.29
N GLU A 150 -5.89 -9.92 10.39
CA GLU A 150 -6.00 -9.00 11.53
C GLU A 150 -5.57 -7.57 11.20
N VAL A 151 -4.86 -7.37 10.08
CA VAL A 151 -4.44 -6.04 9.58
C VAL A 151 -5.59 -5.33 8.85
N PHE A 152 -6.61 -6.07 8.40
CA PHE A 152 -7.67 -5.54 7.57
C PHE A 152 -8.84 -5.02 8.39
N ARG A 153 -9.50 -3.98 7.89
CA ARG A 153 -10.78 -3.51 8.40
C ARG A 153 -11.87 -4.54 8.11
N VAL A 154 -12.91 -4.54 8.95
CA VAL A 154 -14.06 -5.44 8.83
C VAL A 154 -14.69 -5.34 7.43
N ASP A 155 -14.92 -4.13 6.93
CA ASP A 155 -15.51 -3.91 5.60
C ASP A 155 -14.69 -4.50 4.44
N SER A 156 -13.37 -4.63 4.59
CA SER A 156 -12.51 -5.26 3.59
C SER A 156 -12.52 -6.79 3.67
N LEU A 157 -12.83 -7.34 4.86
CA LEU A 157 -13.00 -8.77 5.07
C LEU A 157 -14.39 -9.26 4.65
N GLU A 158 -15.42 -8.43 4.84
CA GLU A 158 -16.82 -8.75 4.52
C GLU A 158 -17.23 -8.30 3.09
N GLY A 159 -16.43 -7.45 2.47
CA GLY A 159 -16.65 -6.95 1.11
C GLY A 159 -16.41 -8.00 0.02
N PRO A 160 -16.77 -7.69 -1.24
CA PRO A 160 -16.53 -8.58 -2.37
C PRO A 160 -15.03 -8.79 -2.57
N THR A 161 -14.65 -10.03 -2.84
CA THR A 161 -13.27 -10.40 -3.21
C THR A 161 -12.90 -9.80 -4.56
N TRP A 162 -11.61 -9.77 -4.88
CA TRP A 162 -11.13 -9.37 -6.20
C TRP A 162 -11.69 -10.30 -7.28
N ALA A 163 -11.73 -11.60 -7.00
CA ALA A 163 -12.36 -12.57 -7.88
C ALA A 163 -13.86 -12.26 -8.13
N ASP A 164 -14.63 -11.94 -7.09
CA ASP A 164 -16.04 -11.55 -7.25
C ASP A 164 -16.20 -10.27 -8.10
N GLN A 165 -15.30 -9.30 -7.89
CA GLN A 165 -15.28 -8.05 -8.66
C GLN A 165 -15.00 -8.31 -10.13
N ILE A 166 -14.10 -9.23 -10.44
CA ILE A 166 -13.80 -9.65 -11.81
C ILE A 166 -15.00 -10.38 -12.44
N GLU A 167 -15.56 -11.39 -11.76
CA GLU A 167 -16.66 -12.20 -12.30
C GLU A 167 -17.89 -11.36 -12.63
N SER A 168 -18.11 -10.27 -11.88
CA SER A 168 -19.19 -9.32 -12.13
C SER A 168 -18.99 -8.45 -13.40
N GLN A 169 -17.82 -8.51 -14.03
CA GLN A 169 -17.46 -7.73 -15.20
C GLN A 169 -17.30 -8.63 -16.44
N SER A 170 -17.60 -8.06 -17.61
CA SER A 170 -17.29 -8.72 -18.88
C SER A 170 -15.97 -8.21 -19.44
N ILE A 171 -15.23 -9.08 -20.14
CA ILE A 171 -14.00 -8.73 -20.87
C ILE A 171 -14.23 -7.46 -21.71
N GLN A 172 -15.31 -7.43 -22.48
CA GLN A 172 -15.68 -6.31 -23.35
C GLN A 172 -15.87 -4.98 -22.60
N ARG A 173 -16.35 -5.03 -21.34
CA ARG A 173 -16.53 -3.85 -20.51
C ARG A 173 -15.19 -3.36 -19.99
N VAL A 174 -14.34 -4.26 -19.49
CA VAL A 174 -12.98 -3.94 -19.04
C VAL A 174 -12.15 -3.39 -20.20
N GLU A 175 -12.24 -3.98 -21.39
CA GLU A 175 -11.59 -3.47 -22.62
C GLU A 175 -12.07 -2.05 -22.97
N TYR A 176 -13.38 -1.82 -22.96
CA TYR A 176 -13.95 -0.50 -23.25
C TYR A 176 -13.47 0.56 -22.25
N ASP A 177 -13.47 0.22 -20.96
CA ASP A 177 -13.01 1.12 -19.90
C ASP A 177 -11.49 1.36 -20.03
N LEU A 178 -10.71 0.33 -20.40
CA LEU A 178 -9.27 0.44 -20.62
C LEU A 178 -8.95 1.36 -21.80
N ASP A 179 -9.65 1.19 -22.92
CA ASP A 179 -9.54 2.04 -24.11
C ASP A 179 -9.93 3.49 -23.80
N ALA A 180 -10.96 3.70 -22.99
CA ALA A 180 -11.38 5.04 -22.56
C ALA A 180 -10.29 5.73 -21.73
N VAL A 181 -9.65 5.01 -20.82
CA VAL A 181 -8.56 5.54 -19.99
C VAL A 181 -7.30 5.80 -20.83
N ILE A 182 -6.93 4.89 -21.74
CA ILE A 182 -5.81 5.09 -22.67
C ILE A 182 -6.04 6.33 -23.55
N THR A 183 -7.25 6.48 -24.08
CA THR A 183 -7.63 7.64 -24.90
C THR A 183 -7.47 8.94 -24.11
N ARG A 184 -7.91 8.97 -22.84
CA ARG A 184 -7.73 10.12 -21.95
C ARG A 184 -6.26 10.43 -21.65
N LEU A 185 -5.41 9.41 -21.49
CA LEU A 185 -3.98 9.58 -21.27
C LEU A 185 -3.23 10.09 -22.53
N ALA A 186 -3.72 9.70 -23.72
CA ALA A 186 -3.13 10.08 -25.01
C ALA A 186 -3.56 11.48 -25.49
N ASP A 187 -4.65 12.04 -24.96
CA ASP A 187 -5.13 13.36 -25.35
C ASP A 187 -4.08 14.45 -25.04
N PRO A 188 -3.61 15.25 -26.02
CA PRO A 188 -2.69 16.36 -25.77
C PRO A 188 -3.26 17.39 -24.80
N ALA A 189 -4.58 17.60 -24.76
CA ALA A 189 -5.24 18.46 -23.79
C ALA A 189 -5.19 17.87 -22.37
N SER A 190 -4.96 16.56 -22.23
CA SER A 190 -4.67 15.93 -20.94
C SER A 190 -3.31 16.34 -20.36
N GLN A 191 -2.42 16.95 -21.15
CA GLN A 191 -1.16 17.49 -20.64
C GLN A 191 -1.36 18.73 -19.75
N ASP A 192 -2.50 19.43 -19.93
CA ASP A 192 -2.94 20.53 -19.06
C ASP A 192 -3.72 20.04 -17.83
N VAL A 193 -4.03 18.75 -17.77
CA VAL A 193 -4.68 18.15 -16.61
C VAL A 193 -3.61 17.97 -15.52
N SER A 194 -3.98 18.26 -14.27
CA SER A 194 -3.06 18.17 -13.13
C SER A 194 -2.34 16.81 -13.11
N ALA A 195 -1.07 16.81 -12.69
CA ALA A 195 -0.28 15.58 -12.55
C ALA A 195 -1.00 14.50 -11.69
N ILE A 196 -1.85 14.95 -10.76
CA ILE A 196 -2.69 14.10 -9.91
C ILE A 196 -3.73 13.33 -10.74
N GLU A 197 -4.46 13.98 -11.63
CA GLU A 197 -5.46 13.29 -12.47
C GLU A 197 -4.80 12.29 -13.42
N ARG A 198 -3.63 12.63 -13.96
CA ARG A 198 -2.85 11.72 -14.80
C ARG A 198 -2.44 10.46 -14.04
N LEU A 199 -2.02 10.59 -12.79
CA LEU A 199 -1.69 9.44 -11.93
C LEU A 199 -2.92 8.57 -11.65
N LYS A 200 -4.10 9.18 -11.42
CA LYS A 200 -5.36 8.43 -11.27
C LYS A 200 -5.67 7.60 -12.51
N LEU A 201 -5.59 8.21 -13.70
CA LEU A 201 -5.83 7.51 -14.96
C LEU A 201 -4.82 6.37 -15.20
N ILE A 202 -3.54 6.55 -14.86
CA ILE A 202 -2.55 5.47 -14.97
C ILE A 202 -2.91 4.30 -14.05
N ALA A 203 -3.28 4.58 -12.80
CA ALA A 203 -3.66 3.54 -11.84
C ALA A 203 -4.93 2.79 -12.29
N GLU A 204 -5.94 3.52 -12.78
CA GLU A 204 -7.17 2.95 -13.33
C GLU A 204 -6.89 2.03 -14.52
N ARG A 205 -6.04 2.47 -15.46
CA ARG A 205 -5.62 1.67 -16.61
C ARG A 205 -5.01 0.33 -16.19
N GLU A 206 -4.04 0.36 -15.28
CA GLU A 206 -3.32 -0.84 -14.87
C GLU A 206 -4.19 -1.80 -14.06
N GLU A 207 -5.16 -1.28 -13.32
CA GLU A 207 -6.19 -2.07 -12.64
C GLU A 207 -7.06 -2.83 -13.66
N LEU A 208 -7.52 -2.13 -14.69
CA LEU A 208 -8.30 -2.72 -15.79
C LEU A 208 -7.48 -3.74 -16.60
N GLU A 209 -6.19 -3.48 -16.86
CA GLU A 209 -5.32 -4.47 -17.50
C GLU A 209 -5.24 -5.77 -16.70
N CYS A 210 -5.12 -5.69 -15.36
CA CYS A 210 -5.09 -6.90 -14.52
C CYS A 210 -6.41 -7.65 -14.57
N GLN A 211 -7.55 -6.95 -14.48
CA GLN A 211 -8.88 -7.56 -14.61
C GLN A 211 -9.04 -8.24 -15.99
N PHE A 212 -8.55 -7.60 -17.05
CA PHE A 212 -8.60 -8.16 -18.40
C PHE A 212 -7.80 -9.46 -18.51
N TYR A 213 -6.56 -9.50 -17.98
CA TYR A 213 -5.75 -10.72 -18.01
C TYR A 213 -6.39 -11.85 -17.20
N ASP A 214 -6.89 -11.56 -16.00
CA ASP A 214 -7.54 -12.57 -15.16
C ASP A 214 -8.79 -13.16 -15.84
N LEU A 215 -9.60 -12.33 -16.51
CA LEU A 215 -10.75 -12.81 -17.30
C LEU A 215 -10.33 -13.60 -18.56
N ALA A 216 -9.27 -13.19 -19.24
CA ALA A 216 -8.81 -13.82 -20.47
C ALA A 216 -8.15 -15.19 -20.24
N GLU A 217 -7.60 -15.45 -19.04
CA GLU A 217 -7.09 -16.78 -18.67
C GLU A 217 -8.21 -17.83 -18.55
N ASP A 218 -9.43 -17.43 -18.20
CA ASP A 218 -10.60 -18.30 -18.10
C ASP A 218 -11.26 -18.60 -19.47
N GLU A 219 -10.95 -17.84 -20.52
CA GLU A 219 -11.36 -18.09 -21.91
C GLU A 219 -10.15 -18.47 -22.79
N PRO A 220 -9.73 -19.75 -22.86
CA PRO A 220 -8.52 -20.18 -23.56
C PRO A 220 -8.48 -19.92 -25.09
N GLY A 221 -9.50 -19.27 -25.66
CA GLY A 221 -9.56 -18.84 -27.06
C GLY A 221 -9.27 -17.34 -27.32
N ALA A 222 -9.21 -16.48 -26.29
CA ALA A 222 -9.15 -15.02 -26.48
C ALA A 222 -7.73 -14.44 -26.67
N MET A 223 -6.68 -15.13 -26.19
CA MET A 223 -5.31 -14.59 -26.15
C MET A 223 -4.55 -14.50 -27.49
N LEU A 224 -5.15 -14.89 -28.63
CA LEU A 224 -4.45 -14.91 -29.93
C LEU A 224 -4.51 -13.61 -30.74
N ALA A 225 -5.03 -12.50 -30.20
CA ALA A 225 -5.32 -11.30 -30.99
C ALA A 225 -4.42 -10.07 -30.74
N PHE A 226 -3.46 -10.08 -29.81
CA PHE A 226 -2.67 -8.88 -29.50
C PHE A 226 -1.16 -9.07 -29.72
N GLY A 227 -0.70 -8.60 -30.88
CA GLY A 227 0.70 -8.34 -31.23
C GLY A 227 0.80 -7.01 -31.94
#